data_AF-A0A0G1J0K3-F1
#
_entry.id   AF-A0A0G1J0K3-F1
#
_cell.length_a   1.000
_cell.length_b   1.000
_cell.length_c   1.000
_cell.angle_alpha   90.00
_cell.angle_beta   90.00
_cell.angle_gamma   90.00
#
_symmetry.space_group_name_H-M   'P 1'
#
loop_
_entity.id
_entity.type
_entity.pdbx_description
1 polymer ?
#
loop_
_entity_poly.entity_id
_entity_poly.type
_entity_poly.pdbx_seq_one_letter_code
_entity_poly.pdbx_strand_id
1 'polypeptide(L)'
;MTEIRNSCNIENMQTATHGEIIKLRPRGVLTIPKRLRSGLFDEDSLARIRRVGRKLVIEPIRTISYPVRSYTNAEINDFFDLDEKETKSLKDKGLI
;
A
#
# COMPACT_ATOMS: atom_id res chain seq x y z
N MET A 1 36.50 -1.39 -14.70
CA MET A 1 35.47 -2.41 -14.43
C MET A 1 35.47 -2.64 -12.94
N THR A 2 34.55 -2.00 -12.23
CA THR A 2 34.48 -2.07 -10.76
C THR A 2 33.07 -2.50 -10.40
N GLU A 3 32.93 -3.75 -9.98
CA GLU A 3 31.66 -4.36 -9.61
C GLU A 3 31.16 -3.75 -8.29
N ILE A 4 30.04 -3.04 -8.36
CA ILE A 4 29.31 -2.56 -7.19
C ILE A 4 28.56 -3.77 -6.62
N ARG A 5 29.06 -4.29 -5.50
CA ARG A 5 28.40 -5.34 -4.72
C ARG A 5 27.14 -4.76 -4.08
N ASN A 6 25.98 -5.06 -4.67
CA ASN A 6 24.69 -4.91 -4.00
C ASN A 6 24.55 -5.98 -2.92
N SER A 7 25.02 -5.70 -1.72
CA SER A 7 24.63 -6.43 -0.51
C SER A 7 23.34 -5.82 0.03
N CYS A 8 22.19 -6.29 -0.48
CA CYS A 8 20.91 -6.06 0.15
C CYS A 8 20.89 -6.90 1.44
N ASN A 9 20.97 -6.24 2.59
CA ASN A 9 20.72 -6.86 3.89
C ASN A 9 19.25 -7.30 3.93
N ILE A 10 19.01 -8.60 3.71
CA ILE A 10 17.72 -9.22 4.02
C ILE A 10 17.70 -9.37 5.54
N GLU A 11 17.30 -8.29 6.21
CA GLU A 11 17.01 -8.34 7.64
C GLU A 11 15.89 -9.37 7.86
N ASN A 12 16.21 -10.42 8.64
CA ASN A 12 15.28 -11.39 9.14
C ASN A 12 14.13 -10.68 9.87
N MET A 13 13.04 -10.38 9.16
CA MET A 13 11.77 -9.98 9.77
C MET A 13 11.22 -11.17 10.57
N GLN A 14 11.65 -11.30 11.83
CA GLN A 14 10.97 -12.13 12.80
C GLN A 14 9.63 -11.47 13.10
N THR A 15 8.58 -11.88 12.38
CA THR A 15 7.22 -11.42 12.66
C THR A 15 6.76 -12.05 13.97
N ALA A 16 6.79 -11.25 15.05
CA ALA A 16 6.24 -11.65 16.34
C ALA A 16 4.75 -11.99 16.17
N THR A 17 4.45 -13.29 16.14
CA THR A 17 3.10 -13.78 15.87
C THR A 17 2.27 -13.68 17.16
N HIS A 18 1.38 -12.71 17.19
CA HIS A 18 0.41 -12.54 18.27
C HIS A 18 -0.93 -13.13 17.82
N GLY A 19 -1.40 -14.17 18.51
CA GLY A 19 -2.64 -14.87 18.19
C GLY A 19 -3.52 -15.05 19.43
N GLU A 20 -4.83 -14.91 19.26
CA GLU A 20 -5.83 -15.14 20.29
C GLU A 20 -6.99 -15.95 19.70
N ILE A 21 -7.54 -16.89 20.48
CA ILE A 21 -8.67 -17.72 20.05
C ILE A 21 -9.96 -16.98 20.39
N ILE A 22 -10.74 -16.64 19.36
CA ILE A 22 -12.04 -15.97 19.51
C ILE A 22 -13.19 -16.90 19.13
N LYS A 23 -14.32 -16.78 19.84
CA LYS A 23 -15.55 -17.46 19.48
C LYS A 23 -16.29 -16.66 18.42
N LEU A 24 -16.62 -17.30 17.31
CA LEU A 24 -17.49 -16.71 16.28
C LEU A 24 -18.91 -16.52 16.83
N ARG A 25 -19.48 -15.36 16.53
CA ARG A 25 -20.89 -15.07 16.81
C ARG A 25 -21.76 -15.57 15.66
N PRO A 26 -23.08 -15.70 15.85
CA PRO A 26 -23.99 -16.04 14.76
C PRO A 26 -23.83 -15.13 13.55
N ARG A 27 -24.19 -15.64 12.37
CA ARG A 27 -24.05 -14.93 11.08
C ARG A 27 -22.60 -14.60 10.67
N GLY A 28 -21.62 -15.27 11.27
CA GLY A 28 -20.21 -15.08 10.91
C GLY A 28 -19.59 -13.79 11.42
N VAL A 29 -20.22 -13.14 12.41
CA VAL A 29 -19.66 -11.95 13.04
C VAL A 29 -18.46 -12.36 13.91
N LEU A 30 -17.30 -11.76 13.63
CA LEU A 30 -16.08 -11.93 14.41
C LEU A 30 -15.75 -10.63 15.14
N THR A 31 -15.32 -10.74 16.39
CA THR A 31 -14.91 -9.58 17.17
C THR A 31 -13.39 -9.57 17.26
N ILE A 32 -12.75 -8.53 16.71
CA ILE A 32 -11.30 -8.35 16.79
C ILE A 32 -10.96 -7.77 18.18
N PRO A 33 -10.13 -8.46 19.00
CA PRO A 33 -9.71 -7.97 20.31
C PRO A 33 -9.02 -6.60 20.24
N LYS A 34 -9.15 -5.78 21.29
CA LYS A 34 -8.61 -4.41 21.33
C LYS A 34 -7.11 -4.35 21.01
N ARG A 35 -6.35 -5.33 21.50
CA ARG A 35 -4.91 -5.47 21.27
C ARG A 35 -4.54 -5.62 19.79
N LEU A 36 -5.37 -6.30 19.00
CA LEU A 36 -5.14 -6.52 17.57
C LEU A 36 -5.76 -5.40 16.70
N ARG A 37 -6.70 -4.65 17.26
CA ARG A 37 -7.40 -3.56 16.54
C ARG A 37 -6.62 -2.24 16.56
N SER A 38 -5.98 -1.93 17.68
CA SER A 38 -5.34 -0.64 17.93
C SER A 38 -4.28 -0.34 16.86
N GLY A 39 -4.41 0.79 16.17
CA GLY A 39 -3.47 1.23 15.14
C GLY A 39 -3.67 0.61 13.75
N LEU A 40 -4.61 -0.33 13.59
CA LEU A 40 -4.93 -0.94 12.30
C LEU A 40 -6.33 -0.60 11.80
N PHE A 41 -7.33 -0.58 12.69
CA PHE A 41 -8.72 -0.32 12.32
C PHE A 41 -9.29 0.82 13.17
N ASP A 42 -9.92 1.79 12.50
CA ASP A 42 -10.68 2.87 13.13
C ASP A 42 -12.16 2.50 13.25
N GLU A 43 -12.92 3.27 14.03
CA GLU A 43 -14.38 3.11 14.13
C GLU A 43 -15.03 3.27 12.74
N ASP A 44 -15.94 2.35 12.40
CA ASP A 44 -16.63 2.28 11.10
C ASP A 44 -15.74 2.20 9.85
N SER A 45 -14.46 1.82 10.01
CA SER A 45 -13.54 1.62 8.89
C SER A 45 -13.84 0.36 8.06
N LEU A 46 -13.60 0.44 6.76
CA LEU A 46 -13.72 -0.71 5.86
C LEU A 46 -12.50 -1.63 5.99
N ALA A 47 -12.77 -2.94 5.95
CA ALA A 47 -11.74 -3.97 5.93
C ALA A 47 -11.89 -4.86 4.70
N ARG A 48 -10.77 -5.17 4.05
CA ARG A 48 -10.69 -6.18 2.99
C ARG A 48 -10.49 -7.54 3.63
N ILE A 49 -11.30 -8.51 3.24
CA ILE A 49 -11.12 -9.91 3.63
C ILE A 49 -10.72 -10.69 2.38
N ARG A 50 -9.59 -11.39 2.44
CA ARG A 50 -9.11 -12.24 1.36
C ARG A 50 -8.77 -13.64 1.86
N ARG A 51 -9.09 -14.66 1.08
CA ARG A 51 -8.72 -16.05 1.38
C ARG A 51 -7.34 -16.36 0.82
N VAL A 52 -6.44 -16.83 1.67
CA VAL A 52 -5.10 -17.32 1.28
C VAL A 52 -4.96 -18.75 1.79
N GLY A 53 -5.17 -19.71 0.89
CA GLY A 53 -5.24 -21.14 1.23
C GLY A 53 -6.35 -21.45 2.25
N ARG A 54 -5.95 -21.87 3.45
CA ARG A 54 -6.85 -22.18 4.59
C ARG A 54 -6.98 -21.04 5.60
N LYS A 55 -6.47 -19.85 5.28
CA LYS A 55 -6.49 -18.68 6.17
C LYS A 55 -7.33 -17.56 5.57
N LEU A 56 -7.95 -16.76 6.44
CA LEU A 56 -8.51 -15.46 6.07
C LEU A 56 -7.52 -14.39 6.50
N VAL A 57 -7.20 -13.49 5.57
CA VAL A 57 -6.37 -12.31 5.80
C VAL A 57 -7.32 -11.12 5.83
N ILE A 58 -7.23 -10.31 6.88
CA ILE A 58 -8.05 -9.12 7.08
C ILE A 58 -7.11 -7.91 7.04
N GLU A 59 -7.34 -7.00 6.10
CA GLU A 59 -6.50 -5.83 5.85
C GLU A 59 -7.36 -4.56 5.97
N PRO A 60 -6.89 -3.50 6.65
CA PRO A 60 -7.61 -2.22 6.64
C PRO A 60 -7.55 -1.58 5.26
N ILE A 61 -8.67 -1.01 4.81
CA ILE A 61 -8.73 -0.23 3.57
C ILE A 61 -8.73 1.24 3.94
N ARG A 62 -7.73 1.98 3.47
CA ARG A 62 -7.77 3.44 3.50
C ARG A 62 -8.59 3.94 2.31
N THR A 63 -9.76 4.47 2.59
CA THR A 63 -10.56 5.17 1.58
C THR A 63 -10.26 6.65 1.64
N ILE A 64 -9.88 7.23 0.50
CA ILE A 64 -9.90 8.67 0.29
C ILE A 64 -11.34 9.09 0.00
N SER A 65 -11.84 10.10 0.72
CA SER A 65 -13.23 10.57 0.61
C SER A 65 -13.53 11.36 -0.66
N TYR A 66 -12.49 11.73 -1.41
CA TYR A 66 -12.62 12.50 -2.64
C TYR A 66 -12.43 11.62 -3.87
N PRO A 67 -13.15 11.91 -4.97
CA PRO A 67 -12.96 11.22 -6.23
C PRO A 67 -11.53 11.46 -6.72
N VAL A 68 -10.76 10.39 -6.88
CA VAL A 68 -9.46 10.47 -7.54
C VAL A 68 -9.66 10.25 -9.03
N ARG A 69 -9.22 11.24 -9.82
CA ARG A 69 -9.14 11.09 -11.27
C ARG A 69 -8.14 9.98 -11.56
N SER A 70 -8.60 8.94 -12.23
CA SER A 70 -7.75 7.86 -12.71
C SER A 70 -7.21 8.27 -14.07
N TYR A 71 -5.89 8.37 -14.21
CA TYR A 71 -5.26 8.63 -15.50
C TYR A 71 -5.04 7.30 -16.22
N THR A 72 -5.30 7.29 -17.52
CA THR A 72 -4.87 6.20 -18.39
C THR A 72 -3.35 6.23 -18.56
N ASN A 73 -2.75 5.08 -18.88
CA ASN A 73 -1.31 5.01 -19.16
C ASN A 73 -0.89 5.96 -20.29
N ALA A 74 -1.80 6.24 -21.24
CA ALA A 74 -1.56 7.20 -22.32
C ALA A 74 -1.43 8.64 -21.79
N GLU A 75 -2.37 9.09 -20.96
CA GLU A 75 -2.32 10.43 -20.34
C GLU A 75 -1.08 10.62 -19.46
N ILE A 76 -0.63 9.55 -18.79
CA ILE A 76 0.59 9.57 -17.98
C ILE A 76 1.84 9.75 -18.87
N ASN A 77 1.91 9.04 -19.99
CA ASN A 77 3.03 9.16 -20.92
C ASN A 77 3.06 10.55 -21.58
N ASP A 78 1.91 11.08 -21.99
CA ASP A 78 1.80 12.42 -22.57
C ASP A 78 2.30 13.50 -21.59
N PHE A 79 2.04 13.31 -20.28
CA PHE A 79 2.55 14.20 -19.24
C PHE A 79 4.08 14.16 -19.13
N PHE A 80 4.69 12.96 -19.13
CA PHE A 80 6.15 12.82 -19.08
C PHE A 80 6.83 13.38 -20.33
N ASP A 81 6.26 13.17 -21.50
CA ASP A 81 6.78 13.71 -22.76
C ASP A 81 6.74 15.25 -22.79
N LEU A 82 5.70 15.84 -22.19
CA LEU A 82 5.59 17.30 -22.06
C LEU A 82 6.65 17.85 -21.10
N ASP A 83 6.82 17.20 -19.94
CA ASP A 83 7.79 17.58 -18.92
C ASP A 83 9.24 17.48 -19.44
N GLU A 84 9.56 16.44 -20.22
CA GLU A 84 10.88 16.28 -20.83
C GLU A 84 11.17 17.39 -21.85
N LYS A 85 10.17 17.76 -22.67
CA LYS A 85 10.29 18.86 -23.64
C LYS A 85 10.46 20.21 -22.95
N GLU A 86 9.69 20.48 -21.91
CA GLU A 86 9.81 21.71 -21.12
C GLU A 86 11.19 21.79 -20.45
N THR A 87 11.63 20.70 -19.82
CA THR A 87 12.96 20.62 -19.17
C THR A 87 14.09 20.88 -20.16
N LYS A 88 14.05 20.30 -21.36
CA LYS A 88 15.04 20.60 -22.42
C LYS A 88 15.02 22.08 -22.80
N SER A 89 13.83 22.65 -23.00
CA SER A 89 13.69 24.06 -23.37
C SER A 89 14.16 25.04 -22.30
N LEU A 90 14.07 24.66 -21.02
CA LEU A 90 14.49 25.49 -19.88
C LEU A 90 16.01 25.43 -19.68
N LYS A 91 16.63 24.26 -19.92
CA LYS A 91 18.09 24.09 -19.98
C LYS A 91 18.72 24.92 -21.09
N ASP A 92 18.12 24.89 -22.28
CA ASP A 92 18.60 25.67 -23.44
C ASP A 92 18.52 27.19 -23.18
N LYS A 93 17.59 27.63 -22.32
CA LYS A 93 17.44 29.02 -21.89
C LYS A 93 18.27 29.39 -20.65
N GLY A 94 19.01 28.44 -20.07
CA GLY A 94 19.86 28.65 -18.89
C GLY A 94 19.11 28.98 -17.60
N LEU A 95 17.82 28.62 -17.51
CA LEU A 95 16.97 28.90 -16.35
C LEU A 95 17.01 27.77 -15.31
N ILE A 96 17.50 26.57 -15.70
CA ILE A 96 17.67 25.37 -14.88
C ILE A 96 18.84 24.55 -15.44
#